data_AF-A0A165QKK7-F1
#
_entry.id   AF-A0A165QKK7-F1
#
_cell.length_a   1.000
_cell.length_b   1.000
_cell.length_c   1.000
_cell.angle_alpha   90.00
_cell.angle_beta   90.00
_cell.angle_gamma   90.00
#
_symmetry.space_group_name_H-M   'P 1'
#
loop_
_entity.id
_entity.type
_entity.pdbx_description
1 polymer ?
#
loop_
_entity_poly.entity_id
_entity_poly.type
_entity_poly.pdbx_seq_one_letter_code
_entity_poly.pdbx_strand_id
1 'polypeptide(L)'
;MESAYIFKEKSWEPVVECAGDTLIYSMPVSSGFHDKNFKLLISREEFEVLKSDEERRYFLYAVLHSRYQMHPPCSDLLVDHHIQLILLGVVPEVERLLSLRDAESNGAVSSLAQNYLGRDLKFLKKGFWFKKRYAFWPFSR
;
A
#
# COMPACT_ATOMS: atom_id res chain seq x y z
N MET A 1 18.35 18.63 -12.58
CA MET A 1 16.90 18.90 -12.50
C MET A 1 16.29 17.76 -11.72
N GLU A 2 15.96 17.99 -10.45
CA GLU A 2 15.16 17.05 -9.67
C GLU A 2 13.74 17.08 -10.24
N SER A 3 13.18 15.91 -10.53
CA SER A 3 11.81 15.80 -11.04
C SER A 3 11.00 14.97 -10.05
N ALA A 4 9.80 15.44 -9.71
CA ALA A 4 8.90 14.72 -8.83
C ALA A 4 7.72 14.17 -9.65
N TYR A 5 7.46 12.87 -9.52
CA TYR A 5 6.25 12.23 -10.00
C TYR A 5 5.19 12.24 -8.89
N ILE A 6 4.11 12.97 -9.13
CA ILE A 6 2.97 13.03 -8.22
C ILE A 6 1.90 12.09 -8.76
N PHE A 7 1.49 11.12 -7.94
CA PHE A 7 0.32 10.30 -8.18
C PHE A 7 -0.88 11.23 -7.90
N LYS A 8 -1.38 11.90 -8.94
CA LYS A 8 -2.32 13.01 -8.78
C LYS A 8 -3.76 12.52 -8.73
N GLU A 9 -4.37 12.44 -7.55
CA GLU A 9 -5.82 12.68 -7.33
C GLU A 9 -6.14 13.31 -5.96
N LYS A 10 -5.35 13.09 -4.89
CA LYS A 10 -5.66 13.59 -3.52
C LYS A 10 -4.44 14.15 -2.76
N SER A 11 -4.68 15.00 -1.75
CA SER A 11 -3.63 15.71 -0.98
C SER A 11 -2.73 14.81 -0.12
N TRP A 12 -3.13 13.57 0.10
CA TRP A 12 -2.39 12.54 0.85
C TRP A 12 -1.79 11.46 -0.06
N GLU A 13 -1.81 11.66 -1.38
CA GLU A 13 -1.17 10.69 -2.26
C GLU A 13 0.36 10.73 -2.15
N PRO A 14 1.00 9.57 -2.39
CA PRO A 14 2.44 9.49 -2.37
C PRO A 14 3.05 10.36 -3.48
N VAL A 15 4.31 10.73 -3.29
CA VAL A 15 5.14 11.41 -4.29
C VAL A 15 6.42 10.63 -4.48
N VAL A 16 6.90 10.51 -5.72
CA VAL A 16 8.22 9.95 -6.01
C VAL A 16 9.15 11.05 -6.47
N GLU A 17 10.20 11.29 -5.71
CA GLU A 17 11.28 12.21 -6.07
C GLU A 17 12.36 11.42 -6.85
N CYS A 18 12.73 11.93 -8.03
CA CYS A 18 13.80 11.37 -8.85
C CYS A 18 15.07 12.22 -8.67
N ALA A 19 16.06 11.67 -7.95
CA ALA A 19 17.37 12.27 -7.71
C ALA A 19 18.45 11.43 -8.42
N GLY A 20 18.69 11.72 -9.71
CA GLY A 20 19.58 10.93 -10.55
C GLY A 20 19.01 9.53 -10.80
N ASP A 21 19.76 8.50 -10.42
CA ASP A 21 19.32 7.09 -10.49
C ASP A 21 18.52 6.65 -9.26
N THR A 22 18.38 7.52 -8.26
CA THR A 22 17.66 7.21 -7.02
C THR A 22 16.20 7.65 -7.13
N LEU A 23 15.28 6.75 -6.80
CA LEU A 23 13.86 7.04 -6.69
C LEU A 23 13.44 6.96 -5.22
N ILE A 24 12.89 8.05 -4.70
CA ILE A 24 12.44 8.17 -3.30
C ILE A 24 10.93 8.27 -3.27
N TYR A 25 10.26 7.22 -2.83
CA TYR A 25 8.82 7.19 -2.58
C TYR A 25 8.50 7.76 -1.21
N SER A 26 7.76 8.86 -1.18
CA SER A 26 7.28 9.53 0.03
C SER A 26 5.78 9.29 0.17
N MET A 27 5.35 8.58 1.21
CA MET A 27 3.95 8.32 1.53
C MET A 27 3.54 9.04 2.83
N PRO A 28 2.70 10.07 2.76
CA PRO A 28 2.09 10.63 3.94
C PRO A 28 0.98 9.68 4.44
N VAL A 29 1.02 9.35 5.72
CA VAL A 29 0.03 8.50 6.39
C VAL A 29 -0.51 9.26 7.59
N SER A 30 -1.82 9.48 7.58
CA SER A 30 -2.54 10.16 8.67
C SER A 30 -3.48 9.19 9.35
N SER A 31 -3.47 9.20 10.68
CA SER A 31 -4.42 8.46 11.51
C SER A 31 -5.43 9.35 12.22
N GLY A 32 -5.48 10.65 11.88
CA GLY A 32 -6.28 11.67 12.57
C GLY A 32 -5.70 12.18 13.89
N PHE A 33 -4.78 11.45 14.52
CA PHE A 33 -4.05 11.89 15.73
C PHE A 33 -2.57 12.17 15.47
N HIS A 34 -1.97 11.46 14.52
CA HIS A 34 -0.57 11.61 14.15
C HIS A 34 -0.42 11.52 12.64
N ASP A 35 0.34 12.46 12.08
CA ASP A 35 0.77 12.44 10.69
C ASP A 35 2.22 11.99 10.63
N LYS A 36 2.50 11.00 9.79
CA LYS A 36 3.86 10.52 9.51
C LYS A 36 4.08 10.47 8.01
N ASN A 37 5.25 10.90 7.57
CA ASN A 37 5.68 10.73 6.20
C ASN A 37 6.74 9.63 6.11
N PHE A 38 6.43 8.56 5.41
CA PHE A 38 7.32 7.43 5.19
C PHE A 38 8.11 7.64 3.90
N LYS A 39 9.44 7.56 3.97
CA LYS A 39 10.33 7.64 2.80
C LYS A 39 10.97 6.28 2.53
N LEU A 40 10.82 5.80 1.30
CA LEU A 40 11.36 4.52 0.83
C LEU A 40 12.21 4.76 -0.41
N LEU A 41 13.41 4.20 -0.46
CA LEU A 41 14.15 4.03 -1.71
C LEU A 41 13.48 2.91 -2.46
N ILE A 42 13.11 3.17 -3.71
CA ILE A 42 12.49 2.20 -4.59
C ILE A 42 13.33 2.02 -5.85
N SER A 43 13.32 0.82 -6.38
CA SER A 43 13.82 0.51 -7.70
C SER A 43 12.87 1.04 -8.79
N ARG A 44 13.37 1.05 -10.03
CA ARG A 44 12.54 1.42 -11.18
C ARG A 44 11.39 0.45 -11.43
N GLU A 45 11.59 -0.84 -11.15
CA GLU A 45 10.54 -1.86 -11.27
C GLU A 45 9.39 -1.60 -10.27
N GLU A 46 9.73 -1.35 -9.01
CA GLU A 46 8.77 -0.99 -7.97
C GLU A 46 8.04 0.31 -8.31
N PHE A 47 8.73 1.29 -8.89
CA PHE A 47 8.11 2.53 -9.36
C PHE A 47 7.06 2.28 -10.47
N GLU A 48 7.36 1.45 -11.47
CA GLU A 48 6.40 1.14 -12.54
C GLU A 48 5.18 0.35 -12.01
N VAL A 49 5.37 -0.52 -11.02
CA VAL A 49 4.24 -1.15 -10.32
C VAL A 49 3.42 -0.09 -9.60
N LEU A 50 4.05 0.75 -8.77
CA LEU A 50 3.34 1.80 -8.04
C LEU A 50 2.58 2.71 -9.00
N LYS A 51 3.11 2.98 -10.19
CA LYS A 51 2.47 3.82 -11.21
C LYS A 51 1.26 3.14 -11.86
N SER A 52 1.32 1.84 -12.13
CA SER A 52 0.31 1.10 -12.88
C SER A 52 -0.74 0.38 -12.02
N ASP A 53 -0.42 0.09 -10.74
CA ASP A 53 -1.26 -0.66 -9.82
C ASP A 53 -1.62 0.20 -8.60
N GLU A 54 -2.80 0.82 -8.68
CA GLU A 54 -3.37 1.59 -7.59
C GLU A 54 -3.66 0.72 -6.35
N GLU A 55 -4.11 -0.53 -6.52
CA GLU A 55 -4.47 -1.39 -5.38
C GLU A 55 -3.25 -1.60 -4.49
N ARG A 56 -2.09 -1.87 -5.08
CA ARG A 56 -0.82 -2.01 -4.35
C ARG A 56 -0.40 -0.74 -3.61
N ARG A 57 -0.61 0.45 -4.17
CA ARG A 57 -0.35 1.72 -3.47
C ARG A 57 -1.16 1.81 -2.17
N TYR A 58 -2.44 1.45 -2.23
CA TYR A 58 -3.33 1.50 -1.08
C TYR A 58 -3.10 0.38 -0.07
N PHE A 59 -2.73 -0.82 -0.52
CA PHE A 59 -2.31 -1.89 0.37
C PHE A 59 -1.06 -1.50 1.17
N LEU A 60 -0.11 -0.83 0.52
CA LEU A 60 1.05 -0.26 1.19
C LEU A 60 0.63 0.79 2.24
N TYR A 61 -0.27 1.72 1.89
CA TYR A 61 -0.84 2.67 2.85
C TYR A 61 -1.45 1.96 4.07
N ALA A 62 -2.33 0.99 3.83
CA ALA A 62 -3.07 0.30 4.88
C ALA A 62 -2.16 -0.46 5.85
N VAL A 63 -1.11 -1.09 5.34
CA VAL A 63 -0.10 -1.79 6.16
C VAL A 63 0.79 -0.81 6.91
N LEU A 64 1.21 0.29 6.28
CA LEU A 64 1.99 1.32 6.96
C LEU A 64 1.19 1.98 8.10
N HIS A 65 -0.08 2.28 7.85
CA HIS A 65 -0.99 2.84 8.84
C HIS A 65 -1.18 1.91 10.03
N SER A 66 -1.47 0.62 9.81
CA SER A 66 -1.76 -0.32 10.90
C SER A 66 -0.51 -0.63 11.74
N ARG A 67 0.67 -0.74 11.13
CA ARG A 67 1.90 -1.20 11.79
C ARG A 67 2.74 -0.08 12.41
N TYR A 68 2.85 1.06 11.73
CA TYR A 68 3.89 2.06 12.04
C TYR A 68 3.36 3.36 12.65
N GLN A 69 2.07 3.43 12.98
CA GLN A 69 1.52 4.58 13.71
C GLN A 69 2.15 4.74 15.11
N MET A 70 2.43 3.66 15.82
CA MET A 70 2.99 3.70 17.19
C MET A 70 4.52 3.59 17.26
N HIS A 71 5.17 3.17 16.17
CA HIS A 71 6.62 2.98 16.14
C HIS A 71 7.32 4.26 15.62
N PRO A 72 8.46 4.67 16.19
CA PRO A 72 9.26 5.75 15.60
C PRO A 72 9.62 5.37 14.15
N PRO A 73 9.77 6.35 13.23
CA PRO A 73 10.16 6.08 11.85
C PRO A 73 11.47 5.28 11.86
N CYS A 74 11.37 3.99 11.50
CA CYS A 74 12.52 3.13 11.44
C CYS A 74 13.24 3.39 10.11
N SER A 75 14.54 3.66 10.17
CA SER A 75 15.40 3.82 8.98
C SER A 75 15.40 2.58 8.06
N ASP A 76 14.97 1.43 8.58
CA ASP A 76 15.11 0.14 7.92
C ASP A 76 13.86 -0.29 7.13
N LEU A 77 12.90 0.62 6.92
CA LEU A 77 11.76 0.38 6.02
C LEU A 77 12.20 0.07 4.58
N LEU A 78 13.43 0.42 4.22
CA LEU A 78 14.10 0.07 2.98
C LEU A 78 14.31 -1.44 2.77
N VAL A 79 14.27 -2.24 3.85
CA VAL A 79 14.53 -3.68 3.83
C VAL A 79 13.33 -4.49 4.35
N ASP A 80 12.17 -3.84 4.54
CA ASP A 80 10.98 -4.54 5.01
C ASP A 80 10.45 -5.47 3.90
N HIS A 81 10.70 -6.76 4.08
CA HIS A 81 10.22 -7.81 3.19
C HIS A 81 8.71 -7.72 2.91
N HIS A 82 7.90 -7.19 3.83
CA HIS A 82 6.48 -6.99 3.56
C HIS A 82 6.20 -5.90 2.53
N ILE A 83 6.99 -4.82 2.51
CA ILE A 83 6.87 -3.77 1.51
C ILE A 83 7.21 -4.35 0.13
N GLN A 84 8.35 -5.03 0.02
CA GLN A 84 8.75 -5.69 -1.22
C GLN A 84 7.71 -6.71 -1.68
N LEU A 85 7.16 -7.51 -0.77
CA LEU A 85 6.13 -8.49 -1.11
C LEU A 85 4.85 -7.82 -1.63
N ILE A 86 4.40 -6.71 -1.04
CA ILE A 86 3.23 -5.97 -1.54
C ILE A 86 3.47 -5.44 -2.95
N LEU A 87 4.66 -4.90 -3.22
CA LEU A 87 5.01 -4.30 -4.50
C LEU A 87 5.25 -5.34 -5.59
N LEU A 88 6.07 -6.35 -5.34
CA LEU A 88 6.55 -7.27 -6.37
C LEU A 88 6.02 -8.69 -6.24
N GLY A 89 5.44 -9.05 -5.10
CA GLY A 89 4.91 -10.39 -4.84
C GLY A 89 3.75 -10.74 -5.75
N VAL A 90 3.59 -12.04 -6.03
CA VAL A 90 2.45 -12.53 -6.80
C VAL A 90 1.15 -12.37 -6.01
N VAL A 91 0.03 -12.18 -6.70
CA VAL A 91 -1.29 -11.91 -6.08
C VAL A 91 -1.61 -12.80 -4.87
N PRO A 92 -1.47 -14.14 -4.93
CA PRO A 92 -1.78 -15.00 -3.78
C PRO A 92 -0.92 -14.73 -2.54
N GLU A 93 0.35 -14.37 -2.72
CA GLU A 93 1.26 -14.08 -1.62
C GLU A 93 0.93 -12.74 -0.96
N VAL A 94 0.60 -11.74 -1.77
CA VAL A 94 0.14 -10.44 -1.30
C VAL A 94 -1.19 -10.58 -0.54
N GLU A 95 -2.15 -11.32 -1.08
CA GLU A 95 -3.44 -11.60 -0.43
C GLU A 95 -3.25 -12.29 0.93
N ARG A 96 -2.35 -13.28 1.00
CA ARG A 96 -2.02 -13.96 2.25
C ARG A 96 -1.41 -13.00 3.27
N LEU A 97 -0.46 -12.17 2.85
CA LEU A 97 0.16 -11.17 3.71
C LEU A 97 -0.89 -10.19 4.26
N LEU A 98 -1.73 -9.63 3.39
CA LEU A 98 -2.75 -8.66 3.79
C LEU A 98 -3.76 -9.27 4.75
N SER A 99 -4.16 -10.52 4.53
CA SER A 99 -5.07 -11.24 5.43
C SER A 99 -4.45 -11.46 6.81
N LEU A 100 -3.16 -11.80 6.89
CA LEU A 100 -2.44 -11.93 8.15
C LEU A 100 -2.39 -10.58 8.89
N ARG A 101 -2.01 -9.51 8.19
CA ARG A 101 -1.92 -8.16 8.78
C ARG A 101 -3.28 -7.62 9.19
N ASP A 102 -4.33 -7.94 8.44
CA ASP A 102 -5.70 -7.60 8.82
C ASP A 102 -6.12 -8.29 10.11
N ALA A 103 -5.80 -9.58 10.27
CA ALA A 103 -6.08 -10.33 11.50
C ALA A 103 -5.32 -9.75 12.71
N GLU A 104 -4.03 -9.47 12.56
CA GLU A 104 -3.20 -8.88 13.63
C GLU A 104 -3.65 -7.46 14.04
N SER A 105 -4.24 -6.71 13.11
CA SER A 105 -4.71 -5.35 13.33
C SER A 105 -6.20 -5.25 13.65
N ASN A 106 -6.85 -6.37 13.98
CA ASN A 106 -8.29 -6.45 14.27
C ASN A 106 -9.18 -5.84 13.17
N GLY A 107 -8.79 -6.01 11.90
CA GLY A 107 -9.57 -5.54 10.76
C GLY A 107 -9.25 -4.13 10.27
N ALA A 108 -8.23 -3.46 10.81
CA ALA A 108 -7.90 -2.10 10.41
C ALA A 108 -7.47 -2.02 8.93
N VAL A 109 -6.70 -2.99 8.44
CA VAL A 109 -6.20 -3.01 7.04
C VAL A 109 -7.36 -3.10 6.04
N SER A 110 -8.30 -4.01 6.26
CA SER A 110 -9.47 -4.20 5.39
C SER A 110 -10.45 -3.03 5.48
N SER A 111 -10.59 -2.40 6.65
CA SER A 111 -11.38 -1.17 6.81
C SER A 111 -10.81 -0.01 5.99
N LEU A 112 -9.49 0.17 6.01
CA LEU A 112 -8.82 1.19 5.20
C LEU A 112 -8.97 0.88 3.70
N ALA A 113 -8.78 -0.37 3.28
CA ALA A 113 -9.00 -0.77 1.89
C ALA A 113 -10.45 -0.54 1.45
N GLN A 114 -11.45 -0.82 2.28
CA GLN A 114 -12.84 -0.50 1.99
C GLN A 114 -13.04 1.01 1.78
N ASN A 115 -12.53 1.84 2.70
CA ASN A 115 -12.73 3.28 2.67
C ASN A 115 -12.04 3.96 1.48
N TYR A 116 -10.82 3.51 1.15
CA TYR A 116 -10.01 4.16 0.12
C TYR A 116 -10.17 3.57 -1.28
N LEU A 117 -10.43 2.26 -1.40
CA LEU A 117 -10.61 1.57 -2.68
C LEU A 117 -12.06 1.18 -2.98
N GLY A 118 -13.01 1.48 -2.09
CA GLY A 118 -14.42 1.08 -2.24
C GLY A 118 -14.62 -0.44 -2.29
N ARG A 119 -13.72 -1.21 -1.66
CA ARG A 119 -13.74 -2.68 -1.69
C ARG A 119 -14.81 -3.22 -0.73
N ASP A 120 -15.48 -4.30 -1.13
CA ASP A 120 -16.45 -4.98 -0.25
C ASP A 120 -15.69 -5.81 0.80
N LEU A 121 -15.94 -5.46 2.06
CA LEU A 121 -15.33 -6.08 3.23
C LEU A 121 -15.53 -7.59 3.28
N LYS A 122 -16.66 -8.12 2.77
CA LYS A 122 -16.93 -9.57 2.73
C LYS A 122 -15.91 -10.33 1.90
N PHE A 123 -15.42 -9.73 0.81
CA PHE A 123 -14.35 -10.33 0.00
C PHE A 123 -13.01 -10.17 0.71
N LEU A 124 -12.67 -8.99 1.20
CA LEU A 124 -11.41 -8.76 1.92
C LEU A 124 -11.22 -9.76 3.07
N LYS A 125 -12.27 -9.99 3.88
CA LYS A 125 -12.26 -10.95 5.00
C LYS A 125 -12.13 -12.42 4.59
N LYS A 126 -12.39 -12.74 3.32
CA LYS A 126 -12.19 -14.07 2.74
C LYS A 126 -10.81 -14.22 2.08
N GLY A 127 -9.92 -13.24 2.24
CA GLY A 127 -8.58 -13.24 1.65
C GLY A 127 -8.56 -12.81 0.19
N PHE A 128 -9.64 -12.16 -0.25
CA PHE A 128 -9.82 -11.70 -1.60
C PHE A 128 -9.60 -10.18 -1.63
N TRP A 129 -8.38 -9.75 -1.97
CA TRP A 129 -7.97 -8.34 -1.95
C TRP A 129 -8.00 -7.64 -3.32
N PHE A 130 -7.54 -8.29 -4.40
CA PHE A 130 -7.41 -7.67 -5.73
C PHE A 130 -8.68 -7.78 -6.58
N LYS A 131 -9.18 -6.65 -7.09
CA LYS A 131 -10.46 -6.59 -7.84
C LYS A 131 -10.53 -7.50 -9.05
N LYS A 132 -9.42 -7.62 -9.80
CA LYS A 132 -9.36 -8.44 -11.03
C LYS A 132 -9.66 -9.92 -10.79
N ARG A 133 -9.51 -10.42 -9.56
CA ARG A 133 -9.85 -11.80 -9.19
C ARG A 133 -11.36 -12.01 -8.99
N TYR A 134 -12.16 -10.95 -8.76
CA TYR A 134 -13.63 -11.02 -8.58
C TYR A 134 -14.43 -10.75 -9.84
N ALA A 135 -13.83 -10.14 -10.86
CA ALA A 135 -14.52 -9.83 -12.11
C ALA A 135 -15.11 -11.09 -12.79
N PHE A 136 -14.60 -12.27 -12.47
CA PHE A 136 -15.07 -13.56 -12.98
C PHE A 136 -15.78 -14.43 -11.92
N TRP A 137 -16.07 -13.92 -10.72
CA TRP A 137 -16.78 -14.69 -9.70
C TRP A 137 -18.31 -14.63 -9.92
N PRO A 138 -19.01 -15.77 -10.03
CA PRO A 138 -20.40 -15.84 -10.52
C PRO A 138 -21.48 -15.28 -9.58
N PHE A 139 -21.11 -14.69 -8.45
CA PHE A 139 -22.06 -14.17 -7.45
C PHE A 139 -21.91 -12.66 -7.18
N SER A 140 -21.32 -11.92 -8.12
CA SER A 140 -21.30 -10.46 -8.09
C SER A 140 -22.66 -9.88 -8.52
N ARG A 141 -23.70 -10.07 -7.69
CA ARG A 141 -24.99 -9.36 -7.78
C ARG A 141 -25.49 -9.04 -6.38
#